data_AF-A0A9E7KAY4-F1
#
_entry.id   AF-A0A9E7KAY4-F1
#
_cell.length_a   1.000
_cell.length_b   1.000
_cell.length_c   1.000
_cell.angle_alpha   90.00
_cell.angle_beta   90.00
_cell.angle_gamma   90.00
#
_symmetry.space_group_name_H-M   'P 1'
#
loop_
_entity.id
_entity.type
_entity.pdbx_description
1 polymer ?
#
loop_
_entity_poly.entity_id
_entity_poly.type
_entity_poly.pdbx_seq_one_letter_code
_entity_poly.pdbx_strand_id
1 'polypeptide(L)' 'MKPSVEATRPPEWRGHWHNGAGFFKMPLHYPRYTKAQYESMDEVQLDLLLKEYGLPSQGDVTQKRKDAIGHFLWSGD' A
#
# COMPACT_ATOMS: atom_id res chain seq x y z
N MET A 1 7.11 60.34 -14.22
CA MET A 1 6.20 59.70 -13.26
C MET A 1 4.87 59.34 -13.92
N LYS A 2 4.69 58.05 -14.25
CA LYS A 2 3.37 57.39 -14.38
C LYS A 2 3.54 55.97 -13.82
N PRO A 3 2.56 55.44 -13.08
CA PRO A 3 2.76 54.36 -12.11
C PRO A 3 2.51 52.96 -12.70
N SER A 4 2.94 51.98 -11.92
CA SER A 4 2.36 50.64 -11.77
C SER A 4 2.40 49.73 -12.99
N VAL A 5 3.55 49.06 -13.15
CA VAL A 5 3.55 47.70 -13.66
C VAL A 5 2.87 46.84 -12.59
N GLU A 6 1.79 46.16 -12.95
CA GLU A 6 1.42 44.81 -12.46
C GLU A 6 0.05 44.50 -13.06
N ALA A 7 -0.02 44.32 -14.38
CA ALA A 7 -1.17 43.66 -14.97
C ALA A 7 -1.10 42.20 -14.53
N THR A 8 -1.96 41.82 -13.58
CA THR A 8 -2.18 40.46 -13.12
C THR A 8 -2.47 39.55 -14.32
N ARG A 9 -1.41 38.98 -14.88
CA ARG A 9 -1.52 37.79 -15.73
C ARG A 9 -1.87 36.66 -14.75
N PRO A 10 -3.01 35.97 -14.91
CA PRO A 10 -3.27 34.80 -14.09
C PRO A 10 -2.09 33.83 -14.34
N PRO A 11 -1.44 33.29 -13.30
CA PRO A 11 -0.44 32.28 -13.53
C PRO A 11 -1.16 31.14 -14.25
N GLU A 12 -0.70 30.95 -15.49
CA GLU A 12 -0.78 29.72 -16.24
C GLU A 12 -1.25 28.56 -15.39
N TRP A 13 -2.39 27.97 -15.75
CA TRP A 13 -2.79 26.66 -15.28
C TRP A 13 -1.60 25.73 -15.43
N ARG A 14 -0.87 25.53 -14.33
CA ARG A 14 0.26 24.63 -14.27
C ARG A 14 -0.38 23.27 -14.39
N GLY A 15 -0.48 22.80 -15.63
CA GLY A 15 -0.72 21.41 -15.96
C GLY A 15 0.44 20.60 -15.39
N HIS A 16 0.46 20.42 -14.07
CA HIS A 16 1.08 19.27 -13.45
C HIS A 16 0.16 18.10 -13.73
N TRP A 17 0.23 17.60 -14.96
CA TRP A 17 0.03 16.18 -15.16
C TRP A 17 1.12 15.54 -14.31
N HIS A 18 0.74 15.04 -13.12
CA HIS A 18 1.58 14.14 -12.36
C HIS A 18 2.04 13.05 -13.33
N ASN A 19 3.35 13.05 -13.59
CA ASN A 19 4.04 12.12 -14.46
C ASN A 19 3.43 10.72 -14.35
N GLY A 20 3.10 10.15 -15.50
CA GLY A 20 2.51 8.83 -15.58
C GLY A 20 3.35 7.77 -14.86
N ALA A 21 2.71 7.10 -13.93
CA ALA A 21 2.79 5.66 -13.70
C ALA A 21 1.74 5.37 -12.63
N GLY A 22 0.71 4.60 -12.97
CA GLY A 22 -0.13 4.03 -11.93
C GLY A 22 0.78 3.31 -10.93
N PHE A 23 0.80 3.74 -9.68
CA PHE A 23 1.43 2.95 -8.64
C PHE A 23 0.50 1.78 -8.35
N PHE A 24 0.50 0.78 -9.22
CA PHE A 24 0.21 -0.57 -8.78
C PHE A 24 1.35 -0.90 -7.80
N LYS A 25 1.06 -0.72 -6.51
CA LYS A 25 1.97 -1.16 -5.46
C LYS A 25 2.18 -2.66 -5.70
N MET A 26 3.43 -3.02 -5.90
CA MET A 26 3.91 -4.39 -6.08
C MET A 26 3.11 -5.34 -5.18
N PRO A 27 2.64 -6.48 -5.71
CA PRO A 27 2.05 -7.50 -4.87
C PRO A 27 3.07 -7.83 -3.79
N LEU A 28 2.68 -7.72 -2.51
CA LEU A 28 3.40 -8.42 -1.45
C LEU A 28 3.55 -9.85 -1.96
N HIS A 29 4.78 -10.35 -1.99
CA HIS A 29 5.17 -11.62 -2.62
C HIS A 29 4.03 -12.63 -2.70
N TYR A 30 3.87 -13.28 -3.86
CA TYR A 30 2.94 -14.40 -4.01
C TYR A 30 2.99 -15.29 -2.77
N PRO A 31 1.84 -15.69 -2.23
CA PRO A 31 1.76 -16.35 -0.95
C PRO A 31 2.75 -17.52 -0.92
N ARG A 32 3.80 -17.39 -0.11
CA ARG A 32 4.81 -18.45 0.10
C ARG A 32 4.17 -19.70 0.70
N TYR A 33 3.03 -19.51 1.35
CA TYR A 33 2.29 -20.50 2.08
C TYR A 33 0.87 -20.59 1.53
N THR A 34 0.27 -21.77 1.61
CA THR A 34 -1.15 -21.94 1.29
C THR A 34 -2.01 -21.23 2.33
N LYS A 35 -3.29 -20.97 1.99
CA LYS A 35 -4.24 -20.41 2.95
C LYS A 35 -4.31 -21.24 4.24
N ALA A 36 -4.35 -22.57 4.13
CA ALA A 36 -4.36 -23.47 5.27
C ALA A 36 -3.08 -23.34 6.14
N GLN A 37 -1.93 -23.11 5.52
CA GLN A 37 -0.68 -22.87 6.26
C GLN A 37 -0.75 -21.56 7.05
N TYR A 38 -1.26 -20.46 6.47
CA TYR A 38 -1.51 -19.22 7.21
C TYR A 38 -2.53 -19.40 8.34
N GLU A 39 -3.55 -20.23 8.12
CA GLU A 39 -4.53 -20.56 9.16
C GLU A 39 -3.91 -21.35 10.31
N SER A 40 -2.88 -22.15 10.04
CA SER A 40 -2.14 -22.92 11.05
C SER A 40 -1.02 -22.15 11.74
N MET A 41 -0.65 -20.95 11.24
CA MET A 41 0.43 -20.17 11.83
C MET A 41 0.08 -19.66 13.22
N ASP A 42 1.05 -19.78 14.12
CA ASP A 42 1.02 -19.19 15.45
C ASP A 42 1.22 -17.68 15.41
N GLU A 43 0.86 -17.00 16.49
CA GLU A 43 0.94 -15.54 16.59
C GLU A 43 2.35 -14.98 16.30
N VAL A 44 3.39 -15.63 16.84
CA VAL A 44 4.78 -15.23 16.61
C VAL A 44 5.15 -15.34 15.12
N GLN A 45 4.65 -16.35 14.42
CA GLN A 45 4.91 -16.51 12.99
C GLN A 45 4.19 -15.43 12.18
N LEU A 46 2.95 -15.10 12.54
CA LEU A 46 2.19 -14.02 11.91
C LEU A 46 2.86 -12.65 12.16
N ASP A 47 3.36 -12.39 13.36
CA ASP A 47 4.06 -11.13 13.67
C ASP A 47 5.35 -10.98 12.86
N LEU A 48 6.16 -12.04 12.78
CA LEU A 48 7.37 -12.04 11.97
C LEU A 48 7.05 -11.86 10.48
N LEU A 49 6.03 -12.56 9.98
CA LEU A 49 5.55 -12.45 8.61
C LEU A 49 5.11 -11.02 8.30
N LEU A 50 4.17 -10.46 9.07
CA LEU A 50 3.68 -9.11 8.87
C LEU A 50 4.83 -8.08 8.94
N LYS A 51 5.77 -8.26 9.86
CA LYS A 51 6.98 -7.43 9.96
C LYS A 51 7.90 -7.54 8.74
N GLU A 52 8.11 -8.75 8.19
CA GLU A 52 8.91 -8.96 6.96
C GLU A 52 8.34 -8.17 5.79
N TYR A 53 7.01 -8.08 5.71
CA TYR A 53 6.31 -7.31 4.68
C TYR A 53 6.08 -5.83 5.03
N GLY A 54 6.54 -5.37 6.20
CA GLY A 54 6.29 -3.99 6.66
C GLY A 54 4.80 -3.69 6.93
N LEU A 55 4.00 -4.72 7.21
CA LEU A 55 2.59 -4.63 7.54
C LEU A 55 2.36 -4.43 9.05
N PRO A 56 1.25 -3.76 9.43
CA PRO A 56 0.87 -3.66 10.82
C PRO A 56 0.49 -5.04 11.39
N SER A 57 1.06 -5.38 12.55
CA SER A 57 0.78 -6.62 13.29
C SER A 57 0.04 -6.34 14.59
N GLN A 58 -0.94 -5.43 14.55
CA GLN A 58 -1.72 -5.03 15.72
C GLN A 58 -2.97 -5.91 15.87
N GLY A 59 -3.37 -6.19 17.11
CA GLY A 59 -4.58 -6.98 17.40
C GLY A 59 -4.27 -8.41 17.86
N ASP A 60 -5.31 -9.23 17.94
CA ASP A 60 -5.19 -10.64 18.34
C ASP A 60 -4.69 -11.52 17.18
N VAL A 61 -4.32 -12.76 17.50
CA VAL A 61 -3.86 -13.77 16.51
C VAL A 61 -4.86 -13.97 15.36
N THR A 62 -6.16 -13.84 15.63
CA THR A 62 -7.21 -14.03 14.62
C THR A 62 -7.23 -12.87 13.63
N GLN A 63 -7.06 -11.64 14.12
CA GLN A 63 -6.99 -10.44 13.30
C GLN A 63 -5.72 -10.45 12.45
N LYS A 64 -4.56 -10.73 13.06
CA LYS A 64 -3.28 -10.87 12.35
C LYS A 64 -3.35 -11.89 11.21
N ARG A 65 -4.04 -13.01 11.43
CA ARG A 65 -4.25 -14.07 10.43
C ARG A 65 -5.11 -13.59 9.27
N LYS A 66 -6.22 -12.91 9.57
CA LYS A 66 -7.09 -12.32 8.53
C LYS A 66 -6.34 -11.29 7.71
N ASP A 67 -5.55 -10.44 8.37
CA ASP A 67 -4.75 -9.42 7.70
C ASP A 67 -3.68 -10.07 6.82
N ALA A 68 -2.94 -11.07 7.32
CA ALA A 68 -1.98 -11.81 6.52
C ALA A 68 -2.62 -12.43 5.27
N ILE A 69 -3.71 -13.20 5.42
CA ILE A 69 -4.40 -13.86 4.29
C ILE A 69 -4.98 -12.83 3.31
N GLY A 70 -5.53 -11.72 3.83
CA GLY A 70 -6.19 -10.67 3.07
C GLY A 70 -5.24 -9.74 2.30
N HIS A 71 -3.96 -9.69 2.68
CA HIS A 71 -2.95 -8.92 1.94
C HIS A 71 -2.45 -9.64 0.69
N PHE A 72 -2.61 -10.97 0.60
CA PHE A 72 -2.17 -11.74 -0.57
C PHE A 72 -3.28 -11.83 -1.63
N LEU A 73 -2.92 -11.50 -2.87
CA LEU A 73 -3.76 -11.76 -4.03
C LEU A 73 -3.63 -13.24 -4.38
N TRP A 74 -4.64 -14.03 -4.03
CA TRP A 74 -4.77 -15.41 -4.50
C TRP A 74 -5.16 -15.35 -5.98
N SER A 75 -4.38 -15.98 -6.86
CA SER A 75 -4.87 -16.33 -8.19
C SER A 75 -6.12 -17.18 -7.95
N GLY A 76 -7.30 -16.64 -8.30
CA GLY A 76 -8.56 -17.35 -8.14
C GLY A 76 -8.46 -18.72 -8.82
N ASP A 77 -9.08 -19.71 -8.17
CA ASP A 77 -9.39 -21.02 -8.75
C ASP A 77 -9.88 -20.90 -10.21
#